data_AF-A0A5P2QVX5-F1
#
_entry.id   AF-A0A5P2QVX5-F1
#
_cell.length_a   1.000
_cell.length_b   1.000
_cell.length_c   1.000
_cell.angle_alpha   90.00
_cell.angle_beta   90.00
_cell.angle_gamma   90.00
#
_symmetry.space_group_name_H-M   'P 1'
#
loop_
_entity.id
_entity.type
_entity.pdbx_description
1 polymer ?
#
loop_
_entity_poly.entity_id
_entity_poly.type
_entity_poly.pdbx_seq_one_letter_code
_entity_poly.pdbx_strand_id
1 'polypeptide(L)'
;MIRDLLTAESQRDPYVWAAVLAAHAGIGVALRVLTGSLVAVGGIYAGFELVQALTSRRALIWDSLLDWSAVSLGAVLGWALEVGQRPIQVGAITSVAVVAVVGAVVRASKL
;
A
#
# COMPACT_ATOMS: atom_id res chain seq x y z
N MET A 1 -7.87 3.37 18.38
CA MET A 1 -8.78 2.83 17.33
C MET A 1 -8.09 2.60 15.98
N ILE A 2 -7.34 3.56 15.37
CA ILE A 2 -6.47 3.26 14.19
C ILE A 2 -5.03 2.88 14.60
N ARG A 3 -4.48 3.54 15.63
CA ARG A 3 -3.11 3.27 16.11
C ARG A 3 -2.89 1.81 16.52
N ASP A 4 -3.94 1.19 17.07
CA ASP A 4 -3.89 -0.20 17.55
C ASP A 4 -3.82 -1.22 16.40
N LEU A 5 -4.18 -0.82 15.17
CA LEU A 5 -4.10 -1.65 13.96
C LEU A 5 -2.71 -1.59 13.29
N LEU A 6 -1.84 -0.66 13.70
CA LEU A 6 -0.53 -0.41 13.09
C LEU A 6 0.64 -0.95 13.93
N THR A 7 0.35 -1.81 14.91
CA THR A 7 1.37 -2.46 15.73
C THR A 7 1.93 -3.71 15.05
N ALA A 8 3.15 -4.10 15.39
CA ALA A 8 3.73 -5.34 14.85
C ALA A 8 2.91 -6.58 15.24
N GLU A 9 2.31 -6.58 16.44
CA GLU A 9 1.38 -7.65 16.85
C GLU A 9 0.11 -7.66 16.01
N SER A 10 -0.51 -6.51 15.74
CA SER A 10 -1.75 -6.45 14.95
C SER A 10 -1.54 -6.86 13.49
N GLN A 11 -0.34 -6.67 12.94
CA GLN A 11 0.03 -7.14 11.59
C GLN A 11 0.19 -8.68 11.47
N ARG A 12 0.07 -9.42 12.58
CA ARG A 12 -0.08 -10.89 12.55
C ARG A 12 -1.49 -11.31 12.16
N ASP A 13 -2.49 -10.47 12.44
CA ASP A 13 -3.87 -10.73 12.03
C ASP A 13 -3.97 -10.64 10.49
N PRO A 14 -4.44 -11.71 9.81
CA PRO A 14 -4.55 -11.74 8.36
C PRO A 14 -5.42 -10.62 7.78
N TYR A 15 -6.53 -10.28 8.45
CA TYR A 15 -7.47 -9.26 8.01
C TYR A 15 -6.87 -7.87 8.18
N VAL A 16 -6.26 -7.58 9.34
CA VAL A 16 -5.62 -6.28 9.59
C VAL A 16 -4.52 -6.02 8.58
N TRP A 17 -3.67 -7.02 8.32
CA TRP A 17 -2.59 -6.88 7.34
C TRP A 17 -3.12 -6.60 5.93
N ALA A 18 -4.13 -7.36 5.48
CA ALA A 18 -4.75 -7.14 4.17
C ALA A 18 -5.43 -5.77 4.05
N ALA A 19 -6.09 -5.32 5.11
CA ALA A 19 -6.72 -4.00 5.16
C ALA A 19 -5.69 -2.87 5.06
N VAL A 20 -4.54 -3.00 5.72
CA VAL A 20 -3.45 -2.01 5.67
C VAL A 20 -2.80 -1.96 4.29
N LEU A 21 -2.59 -3.10 3.63
CA LEU A 21 -2.14 -3.13 2.23
C LEU A 21 -3.13 -2.40 1.31
N ALA A 22 -4.43 -2.68 1.45
CA ALA A 22 -5.47 -2.02 0.66
C ALA A 22 -5.54 -0.51 0.94
N ALA A 23 -5.31 -0.09 2.19
CA ALA A 23 -5.24 1.32 2.57
C ALA A 23 -4.07 2.03 1.86
N HIS A 24 -2.89 1.41 1.77
CA HIS A 24 -1.76 1.96 1.02
C HIS A 24 -2.08 2.11 -0.48
N ALA A 25 -2.76 1.15 -1.09
CA ALA A 25 -3.26 1.31 -2.46
C ALA A 25 -4.26 2.49 -2.56
N GLY A 26 -5.16 2.65 -1.60
CA GLY A 26 -6.05 3.81 -1.50
C GLY A 26 -5.31 5.15 -1.41
N ILE A 27 -4.24 5.21 -0.60
CA ILE A 27 -3.36 6.39 -0.51
C ILE A 27 -2.74 6.71 -1.88
N GLY A 28 -2.26 5.70 -2.60
CA GLY A 28 -1.75 5.87 -3.97
C GLY A 28 -2.76 6.50 -4.92
N VAL A 29 -4.01 6.01 -4.92
CA VAL A 29 -5.11 6.58 -5.73
C VAL A 29 -5.34 8.04 -5.33
N ALA A 30 -5.47 8.32 -4.03
CA ALA A 30 -5.75 9.66 -3.52
C ALA A 30 -4.63 10.64 -3.88
N LEU A 31 -3.36 10.26 -3.69
CA LEU A 31 -2.22 11.09 -4.06
C LEU A 31 -2.18 11.35 -5.57
N ARG A 32 -2.49 10.36 -6.40
CA ARG A 32 -2.57 10.57 -7.86
C ARG A 32 -3.68 11.55 -8.23
N VAL A 33 -4.84 11.46 -7.60
CA VAL A 33 -5.96 12.40 -7.82
C VAL A 33 -5.60 13.82 -7.39
N LEU A 34 -4.96 13.97 -6.23
CA LEU A 34 -4.60 15.27 -5.67
C LEU A 34 -3.47 15.96 -6.44
N THR A 35 -2.50 15.20 -6.93
CA THR A 35 -1.27 15.78 -7.51
C THR A 35 -1.27 15.81 -9.03
N GLY A 36 -2.07 14.97 -9.69
CA GLY A 36 -2.01 14.80 -11.14
C GLY A 36 -0.70 14.19 -11.66
N SER A 37 0.25 13.82 -10.78
CA SER A 37 1.63 13.50 -11.17
C SER A 37 2.17 12.27 -10.43
N LEU A 38 2.53 11.22 -11.17
CA LEU A 38 3.16 10.01 -10.59
C LEU A 38 4.50 10.32 -9.91
N VAL A 39 5.25 11.29 -10.42
CA VAL A 39 6.51 11.73 -9.81
C VAL A 39 6.24 12.38 -8.44
N ALA A 40 5.19 13.20 -8.34
CA ALA A 40 4.79 13.82 -7.07
C ALA A 40 4.33 12.77 -6.06
N VAL A 41 3.57 11.75 -6.48
CA VAL A 41 3.18 10.62 -5.62
C VAL A 41 4.42 9.94 -5.03
N GLY A 42 5.39 9.58 -5.87
CA GLY A 42 6.64 8.95 -5.42
C GLY A 42 7.43 9.84 -4.45
N GLY A 43 7.58 11.13 -4.77
CA GLY A 43 8.29 12.08 -3.89
C GLY A 43 7.63 12.25 -2.52
N ILE A 44 6.31 12.40 -2.49
CA ILE A 44 5.55 12.54 -1.23
C ILE A 44 5.66 11.27 -0.39
N TYR A 45 5.49 10.10 -1.02
CA TYR A 45 5.56 8.83 -0.32
C TYR A 45 6.98 8.52 0.19
N ALA A 46 8.02 8.87 -0.56
CA ALA A 46 9.41 8.79 -0.11
C ALA A 46 9.67 9.67 1.12
N GLY A 47 9.13 10.89 1.14
CA GLY A 47 9.23 11.78 2.31
C GLY A 47 8.56 11.18 3.55
N PHE A 48 7.37 10.59 3.37
CA PHE A 48 6.66 9.89 4.45
C PHE A 48 7.48 8.72 5.01
N GLU A 49 8.01 7.85 4.15
CA GLU A 49 8.86 6.71 4.54
C GLU A 49 10.14 7.16 5.26
N LEU A 50 10.76 8.25 4.82
CA LEU A 50 11.92 8.82 5.50
C LEU A 50 11.56 9.27 6.93
N VAL A 51 10.45 9.98 7.10
CA VAL A 51 9.97 10.38 8.43
C VAL A 51 9.65 9.16 9.30
N GLN A 52 9.03 8.13 8.74
CA GLN A 52 8.77 6.87 9.46
C GLN A 52 10.07 6.18 9.89
N ALA A 53 11.07 6.08 9.02
CA ALA A 53 12.36 5.47 9.34
C ALA A 53 13.10 6.23 10.46
N LEU A 54 13.08 7.57 10.40
CA LEU A 54 13.71 8.43 11.42
C LEU A 54 13.01 8.32 12.78
N THR A 55 11.68 8.25 12.79
CA THR A 55 10.88 8.19 14.03
C THR A 55 10.91 6.80 14.67
N SER A 56 10.83 5.73 13.87
CA SER A 56 10.88 4.34 14.36
C SER A 56 12.29 3.86 14.71
N ARG A 57 13.34 4.57 14.25
CA ARG A 57 14.76 4.19 14.38
C ARG A 57 15.06 2.76 13.89
N ARG A 58 14.25 2.24 12.96
CA ARG A 58 14.37 0.89 12.42
C ARG A 58 14.14 0.90 10.93
N ALA A 59 15.03 0.27 10.18
CA ALA A 59 14.85 0.05 8.76
C ALA A 59 13.94 -1.18 8.53
N LEU A 60 12.67 -0.93 8.25
CA LEU A 60 11.69 -1.97 7.89
C LEU A 60 11.64 -2.12 6.36
N ILE A 61 12.75 -2.59 5.78
CA ILE A 61 12.95 -2.59 4.33
C ILE A 61 11.85 -3.38 3.60
N TRP A 62 11.47 -4.55 4.11
CA TRP A 62 10.44 -5.38 3.49
C TRP A 62 9.04 -4.80 3.60
N ASP A 63 8.71 -4.19 4.73
CA ASP A 63 7.42 -3.52 4.91
C ASP A 63 7.33 -2.31 3.99
N SER A 64 8.40 -1.52 3.94
CA SER A 64 8.53 -0.36 3.03
C SER A 64 8.37 -0.78 1.57
N LEU A 65 9.01 -1.87 1.12
CA LEU A 65 8.84 -2.37 -0.25
C LEU A 65 7.40 -2.77 -0.58
N LEU A 66 6.70 -3.40 0.37
CA LEU A 66 5.31 -3.80 0.20
C LEU A 66 4.38 -2.58 0.15
N ASP A 67 4.58 -1.61 1.05
CA ASP A 67 3.78 -0.40 1.10
C ASP A 67 4.00 0.47 -0.14
N TRP A 68 5.25 0.61 -0.60
CA TRP A 68 5.60 1.24 -1.87
C TRP A 68 4.93 0.57 -3.06
N SER A 69 4.90 -0.76 -3.08
CA SER A 69 4.26 -1.52 -4.15
C SER A 69 2.76 -1.24 -4.17
N ALA A 70 2.11 -1.26 -3.01
CA ALA A 70 0.68 -0.97 -2.88
C ALA A 70 0.35 0.48 -3.30
N VAL A 71 1.11 1.48 -2.81
CA VAL A 71 0.95 2.89 -3.19
C VAL A 71 1.15 3.08 -4.69
N SER A 72 2.16 2.43 -5.28
CA SER A 72 2.43 2.53 -6.72
C SER A 72 1.29 1.93 -7.54
N LEU A 73 0.79 0.76 -7.17
CA LEU A 73 -0.38 0.13 -7.81
C LEU A 73 -1.63 1.01 -7.69
N GLY A 74 -1.84 1.61 -6.53
CA GLY A 74 -2.91 2.59 -6.30
C GLY A 74 -2.79 3.83 -7.20
N ALA A 75 -1.59 4.39 -7.32
CA ALA A 75 -1.33 5.55 -8.17
C ALA A 75 -1.56 5.23 -9.65
N VAL A 76 -1.10 4.06 -10.10
CA VAL A 76 -1.35 3.55 -11.46
C VAL A 76 -2.84 3.31 -11.69
N LEU A 77 -3.57 2.79 -10.71
CA LEU A 77 -5.03 2.63 -10.78
C LEU A 77 -5.72 3.99 -10.93
N GLY A 78 -5.34 4.99 -10.11
CA GLY A 78 -5.88 6.35 -10.20
C GLY A 78 -5.66 6.98 -11.58
N TRP A 79 -4.46 6.84 -12.14
CA TRP A 79 -4.17 7.28 -13.49
C TRP A 79 -4.99 6.52 -14.53
N ALA A 80 -5.07 5.19 -14.44
CA ALA A 80 -5.79 4.35 -15.39
C ALA A 80 -7.31 4.61 -15.39
N LEU A 81 -7.88 5.00 -14.24
CA LEU A 81 -9.26 5.46 -14.13
C LEU A 81 -9.46 6.78 -14.89
N GLU A 82 -8.55 7.73 -14.72
CA GLU A 82 -8.61 9.03 -15.40
C GLU A 82 -8.52 8.90 -16.93
N VAL A 83 -7.62 8.05 -17.44
CA VAL A 83 -7.43 7.86 -18.89
C VAL A 83 -8.30 6.76 -19.51
N GLY A 84 -9.18 6.11 -18.72
CA GLY A 84 -10.08 5.07 -19.20
C GLY A 84 -9.43 3.74 -19.60
N GLN A 85 -8.22 3.44 -19.12
CA GLN A 85 -7.44 2.25 -19.47
C GLN A 85 -7.87 1.01 -18.67
N ARG A 86 -9.02 0.42 -19.03
CA ARG A 86 -9.61 -0.75 -18.34
C ARG A 86 -8.64 -1.91 -18.08
N PRO A 87 -7.79 -2.35 -19.02
CA PRO A 87 -6.87 -3.46 -18.76
C PRO A 87 -5.92 -3.17 -17.59
N ILE A 88 -5.46 -1.93 -17.47
CA ILE A 88 -4.54 -1.50 -16.41
C ILE A 88 -5.28 -1.39 -15.07
N GLN A 89 -6.53 -0.92 -15.08
CA GLN A 89 -7.38 -0.90 -13.89
C GLN A 89 -7.54 -2.31 -13.30
N VAL A 90 -7.92 -3.27 -14.15
CA VAL A 90 -8.09 -4.68 -13.75
C VAL A 90 -6.77 -5.26 -13.27
N GLY A 91 -5.66 -5.00 -13.97
CA GLY A 91 -4.34 -5.47 -13.57
C GLY A 91 -3.91 -4.94 -12.20
N ALA A 92 -4.11 -3.65 -11.93
CA ALA A 92 -3.76 -3.03 -10.65
C ALA A 92 -4.62 -3.58 -9.49
N ILE A 93 -5.95 -3.66 -9.67
CA ILE A 93 -6.87 -4.22 -8.66
C ILE A 93 -6.54 -5.68 -8.37
N THR A 94 -6.32 -6.48 -9.42
CA THR A 94 -6.00 -7.91 -9.28
C THR A 94 -4.67 -8.10 -8.57
N SER A 95 -3.65 -7.28 -8.88
CA SER A 95 -2.34 -7.35 -8.23
C SER A 95 -2.46 -7.09 -6.73
N VAL A 96 -3.18 -6.02 -6.33
CA VAL A 96 -3.41 -5.73 -4.91
C VAL A 96 -4.17 -6.86 -4.23
N ALA A 97 -5.24 -7.37 -4.86
CA ALA A 97 -6.04 -8.47 -4.33
C ALA A 97 -5.23 -9.76 -4.14
N VAL A 98 -4.38 -10.12 -5.11
CA VAL A 98 -3.51 -11.30 -5.03
C VAL A 98 -2.52 -11.17 -3.87
N VAL A 99 -1.85 -10.03 -3.74
CA VAL A 99 -0.91 -9.80 -2.64
C VAL A 99 -1.62 -9.82 -1.29
N ALA A 100 -2.80 -9.21 -1.19
CA ALA A 100 -3.64 -9.22 0.01
C ALA A 100 -4.01 -10.66 0.42
N VAL A 101 -4.53 -11.45 -0.52
CA VAL A 101 -4.96 -12.84 -0.28
C VAL A 101 -3.77 -13.72 0.09
N VAL A 102 -2.67 -13.68 -0.68
CA VAL A 102 -1.48 -14.49 -0.40
C VAL A 102 -0.90 -14.14 0.97
N GLY A 103 -0.75 -12.85 1.28
CA GLY A 103 -0.22 -12.42 2.57
C GLY A 103 -1.14 -12.76 3.76
N ALA A 104 -2.45 -12.76 3.56
CA ALA A 104 -3.42 -13.21 4.55
C ALA A 104 -3.33 -14.73 4.79
N VAL A 105 -3.29 -15.54 3.72
CA VAL A 105 -3.17 -17.00 3.80
C VAL A 105 -1.88 -17.41 4.51
N VAL A 106 -0.75 -16.80 4.15
CA VAL A 106 0.55 -17.09 4.79
C VAL A 106 0.51 -16.80 6.29
N ARG A 107 -0.19 -15.75 6.73
CA ARG A 107 -0.35 -15.43 8.16
C ARG A 107 -1.29 -16.38 8.86
N ALA A 108 -2.42 -16.71 8.24
CA ALA A 108 -3.39 -17.65 8.79
C ALA A 108 -2.78 -19.05 9.01
N SER A 109 -1.85 -19.47 8.15
CA SER A 109 -1.14 -20.76 8.29
C SER A 109 -0.13 -20.84 9.44
N LYS A 110 0.17 -19.70 10.09
CA LYS A 110 1.13 -19.59 11.20
C LYS A 110 0.46 -19.42 12.57
N LEU A 111 -0.87 -19.36 12.60
CA LEU A 111 -1.70 -19.35 13.80
C LEU A 111 -2.07 -20.78 14.20
#